data_AF-W1YSZ1-F1
#
_entry.id   AF-W1YSZ1-F1
#
_cell.length_a   1.000
_cell.length_b   1.000
_cell.length_c   1.000
_cell.angle_alpha   90.00
_cell.angle_beta   90.00
_cell.angle_gamma   90.00
#
_symmetry.space_group_name_H-M   'P 1'
#
loop_
_entity.id
_entity.type
_entity.pdbx_description
1 polymer ?
#
loop_
_entity_poly.entity_id
_entity_poly.type
_entity_poly.pdbx_seq_one_letter_code
_entity_poly.pdbx_strand_id
1 'polypeptide(L)' 'MKTIGIICEYNPFHNGHAHQLHTLATRYPDVLRICIMSGSFVQRGEPALFSKFDRARWAIL' A
#
# COMPACT_ATOMS: atom_id res chain seq x y z
N MET A 1 -10.37 13.59 -13.21
CA MET A 1 -9.55 13.31 -12.01
C MET A 1 -8.43 12.36 -12.42
N LYS A 2 -7.17 12.64 -12.09
CA LYS A 2 -6.05 11.70 -12.38
C LYS A 2 -5.91 10.72 -11.20
N THR A 3 -5.47 9.49 -11.50
CA THR A 3 -5.33 8.42 -10.49
C THR A 3 -4.03 7.64 -10.69
N ILE A 4 -3.39 7.26 -9.59
CA ILE A 4 -2.25 6.33 -9.52
C ILE A 4 -2.73 5.05 -8.83
N GLY A 5 -2.58 3.91 -9.52
CA GLY A 5 -2.80 2.59 -8.94
C GLY A 5 -1.48 2.00 -8.42
N ILE A 6 -1.50 1.39 -7.24
CA ILE A 6 -0.36 0.73 -6.61
C ILE A 6 -0.77 -0.72 -6.34
N ILE A 7 -0.10 -1.68 -6.96
CA ILE A 7 -0.26 -3.11 -6.65
C ILE A 7 0.74 -3.44 -5.54
N CYS A 8 0.26 -3.91 -4.41
CA CYS A 8 1.11 -4.11 -3.24
C CYS A 8 0.67 -5.27 -2.36
N GLU A 9 1.54 -5.63 -1.41
CA GLU A 9 1.22 -6.64 -0.38
C GLU A 9 1.41 -6.10 1.03
N TYR A 10 2.32 -5.15 1.24
CA TYR A 10 2.62 -4.52 2.53
C TYR A 10 2.76 -5.53 3.68
N ASN A 11 3.60 -6.56 3.47
CA ASN A 11 3.75 -7.70 4.37
C ASN A 11 5.13 -7.78 5.06
N PRO A 12 5.41 -7.00 6.13
CA PRO A 12 4.58 -5.92 6.68
C PRO A 12 4.79 -4.58 5.95
N PHE A 13 4.09 -3.54 6.37
CA PHE A 13 4.36 -2.19 5.90
C PHE A 13 5.69 -1.69 6.51
N HIS A 14 6.62 -1.22 5.68
CA HIS A 14 7.97 -0.84 6.08
C HIS A 14 8.39 0.48 5.43
N ASN A 15 9.55 1.03 5.82
CA ASN A 15 10.00 2.37 5.38
C ASN A 15 10.09 2.55 3.86
N GLY A 16 10.39 1.49 3.09
CA GLY A 16 10.34 1.55 1.62
C GLY A 16 8.94 1.87 1.06
N HIS A 17 7.88 1.30 1.64
CA HIS A 17 6.50 1.58 1.25
C HIS A 17 6.10 3.00 1.66
N ALA A 18 6.46 3.42 2.88
CA ALA A 18 6.24 4.79 3.35
C ALA A 18 6.89 5.82 2.43
N HIS A 19 8.15 5.58 2.06
CA HIS A 19 8.88 6.44 1.12
C HIS A 19 8.20 6.49 -0.26
N GLN A 20 7.73 5.36 -0.80
CA GLN A 20 6.99 5.31 -2.05
C GLN A 20 5.73 6.18 -1.99
N LEU A 21 4.89 6.00 -0.95
CA LEU A 21 3.65 6.77 -0.79
C LEU A 21 3.93 8.26 -0.61
N HIS A 22 4.92 8.61 0.22
CA HIS A 22 5.34 10.00 0.41
C HIS A 22 5.84 10.64 -0.88
N THR A 23 6.68 9.94 -1.64
CA THR A 23 7.21 10.44 -2.93
C THR A 23 6.07 10.72 -3.92
N LEU A 24 5.09 9.81 -4.00
CA LEU A 24 3.92 9.99 -4.88
C LEU A 24 3.05 11.16 -4.43
N ALA A 25 2.82 11.31 -3.12
CA ALA A 25 2.06 12.43 -2.57
C ALA A 25 2.76 13.79 -2.82
N THR A 26 4.08 13.85 -2.68
CA THR A 26 4.86 15.07 -2.91
C THR A 26 4.92 15.44 -4.39
N ARG A 27 5.09 14.46 -5.29
CA ARG A 27 5.20 14.72 -6.74
C ARG A 27 3.85 14.97 -7.41
N TYR A 28 2.78 14.42 -6.86
CA TYR A 28 1.44 14.44 -7.43
C TYR A 28 0.38 14.73 -6.35
N PRO A 29 0.37 15.93 -5.75
CA PRO A 29 -0.47 16.25 -4.60
C PRO A 29 -1.98 16.10 -4.87
N ASP A 30 -2.43 16.44 -6.08
CA ASP A 30 -3.85 16.41 -6.46
C ASP A 30 -4.31 15.08 -7.08
N VAL A 31 -3.44 14.07 -7.08
CA VAL A 31 -3.71 12.79 -7.74
C VAL A 31 -4.18 11.75 -6.71
N LEU A 32 -5.33 11.14 -6.98
CA LEU A 32 -5.85 10.06 -6.15
C LEU A 32 -4.91 8.86 -6.24
N ARG A 33 -4.53 8.31 -5.08
CA ARG A 33 -3.70 7.11 -4.97
C ARG A 33 -4.55 5.97 -4.46
N ILE A 34 -4.59 4.86 -5.19
CA ILE A 34 -5.37 3.67 -4.84
C ILE A 34 -4.42 2.47 -4.71
N CYS A 35 -4.37 1.88 -3.52
CA CYS A 35 -3.64 0.64 -3.28
C CYS A 35 -4.57 -0.56 -3.49
N ILE A 36 -4.17 -1.46 -4.40
CA ILE A 36 -4.80 -2.76 -4.62
C ILE A 36 -3.89 -3.77 -3.92
N MET A 37 -4.27 -4.11 -2.69
CA MET A 37 -3.42 -4.87 -1.78
C MET A 37 -3.85 -6.34 -1.67
N SER A 38 -2.88 -7.26 -1.70
CA SER A 38 -3.10 -8.67 -1.35
C SER A 38 -3.87 -8.81 -0.03
N GLY A 39 -4.87 -9.69 0.00
CA GLY A 39 -5.72 -9.97 1.15
C GLY A 39 -5.00 -10.79 2.23
N SER A 40 -5.68 -11.76 2.83
CA SER A 40 -5.09 -12.57 3.92
C SER A 40 -3.92 -13.46 3.49
N PHE A 41 -3.71 -13.65 2.19
CA PHE A 41 -2.60 -14.40 1.60
C PHE A 41 -1.89 -13.53 0.58
N VAL A 42 -0.56 -13.68 0.50
CA VAL A 42 0.31 -12.96 -0.43
C VAL A 42 0.69 -13.83 -1.64
N GLN A 43 1.23 -13.20 -2.68
CA GLN A 43 1.57 -13.81 -3.96
C GLN A 43 2.61 -14.94 -3.83
N ARG A 44 3.44 -14.89 -2.79
CA ARG A 44 4.37 -15.98 -2.43
C ARG A 44 3.68 -17.23 -1.85
N GLY A 45 2.35 -17.25 -1.74
CA GLY A 45 1.57 -18.38 -1.21
C GLY A 45 1.54 -18.46 0.32
N GLU A 46 2.01 -17.43 1.01
CA GLU A 46 2.09 -17.37 2.47
C GLU A 46 0.90 -16.57 3.06
N PRO A 47 0.49 -16.86 4.30
CA PRO A 47 -0.41 -15.95 5.02
C PRO A 47 0.29 -14.61 5.25
N ALA A 48 -0.47 -13.51 5.20
CA ALA A 48 0.05 -12.22 5.58
C ALA A 48 0.38 -12.18 7.08
N LEU A 49 1.49 -11.54 7.45
CA LEU A 49 2.00 -11.42 8.82
C LEU A 49 1.02 -10.66 9.73
N PHE A 50 0.18 -9.79 9.14
CA PHE A 50 -0.84 -9.02 9.83
C PHE A 50 -2.15 -9.01 9.04
N SER A 51 -3.26 -8.72 9.75
CA SER A 51 -4.58 -8.67 9.12
C SER A 51 -4.61 -7.68 7.97
N LYS A 52 -5.45 -7.95 6.96
CA LYS A 52 -5.64 -7.03 5.83
C LYS A 52 -6.14 -5.65 6.28
N PHE A 53 -6.80 -5.56 7.44
CA PHE A 53 -7.29 -4.30 8.00
C PHE A 53 -6.16 -3.49 8.63
N ASP A 54 -5.26 -4.12 9.39
CA ASP A 54 -4.09 -3.44 9.97
C ASP A 54 -3.17 -2.92 8.88
N ARG A 55 -2.90 -3.74 7.86
CA ARG A 55 -2.08 -3.34 6.72
C ARG A 55 -2.72 -2.23 5.89
N ALA A 56 -4.05 -2.25 5.72
CA ALA A 56 -4.77 -1.16 5.07
C ALA A 56 -4.68 0.13 5.90
N ARG A 57 -4.80 0.04 7.23
CA ARG A 57 -4.63 1.17 8.15
C ARG A 57 -3.24 1.81 8.03
N TRP A 58 -2.18 1.02 7.92
CA TRP A 58 -0.82 1.55 7.72
C TRP A 58 -0.60 2.25 6.37
N ALA A 59 -1.37 1.88 5.34
CA ALA A 59 -1.27 2.50 4.02
C ALA A 59 -2.02 3.83 3.90
N ILE A 60 -2.96 4.11 4.81
CA ILE A 60 -3.81 5.33 4.80
C ILE A 60 -3.41 6.37 5.85
N LEU A 61 -2.59 6.00 6.83
CA LEU A 61 -2.02 6.89 7.86
C LEU A 61 -0.68 7.46 7.40
#